data_AF-A0A109B9A8-F1
#
_entry.id   AF-A0A109B9A8-F1
#
_cell.length_a   1.000
_cell.length_b   1.000
_cell.length_c   1.000
_cell.angle_alpha   90.00
_cell.angle_beta   90.00
_cell.angle_gamma   90.00
#
_symmetry.space_group_name_H-M   'P 1'
#
loop_
_entity.id
_entity.type
_entity.pdbx_description
1 polymer ?
#
loop_
_entity_poly.entity_id
_entity_poly.type
_entity_poly.pdbx_seq_one_letter_code
_entity_poly.pdbx_strand_id
1 'polypeptide(L)'
;MAAVAPAMLSAPASAQELSEKATRTFMEYSWTLTPERFTKPNGETILIDKSKRDEVQVPLEVAREVIRAGRLSAHAQACGLAKEQGDNHNSLMRRHLDSKRWSPQQIVYINQLHLTVVMLLTGRIKLVEKGEGEGTDKEVVVAEEAQKNNQTCSAEQKEKVKEMIAAYVKSGPALASSDKPATGSAAATGSTTVVPKTTAE
;
A
#
# COMPACT_ATOMS: atom_id res chain seq x y z
N MET A 1 -61.74 1.90 -3.18
CA MET A 1 -60.60 1.58 -2.28
C MET A 1 -59.35 1.52 -3.14
N ALA A 2 -58.51 2.55 -3.10
CA ALA A 2 -57.29 2.62 -3.91
C ALA A 2 -56.11 2.07 -3.09
N ALA A 3 -55.44 1.05 -3.61
CA ALA A 3 -54.25 0.46 -3.02
C ALA A 3 -53.03 1.32 -3.35
N VAL A 4 -52.31 1.79 -2.33
CA VAL A 4 -51.03 2.49 -2.47
C VAL A 4 -49.93 1.45 -2.30
N ALA A 5 -49.21 1.15 -3.39
CA ALA A 5 -48.01 0.33 -3.35
C ALA A 5 -46.82 1.19 -2.85
N PRO A 6 -45.99 0.72 -1.92
CA PRO A 6 -44.80 1.45 -1.51
C PRO A 6 -43.73 1.33 -2.59
N ALA A 7 -43.43 2.45 -3.25
CA ALA A 7 -42.25 2.58 -4.09
C ALA A 7 -40.99 2.44 -3.21
N MET A 8 -40.30 1.31 -3.33
CA MET A 8 -38.96 1.17 -2.76
C MET A 8 -38.02 2.07 -3.56
N LEU A 9 -37.63 3.20 -2.98
CA LEU A 9 -36.49 3.96 -3.45
C LEU A 9 -35.23 3.11 -3.25
N SER A 10 -34.74 2.50 -4.33
CA SER A 10 -33.39 1.97 -4.38
C SER A 10 -32.41 3.14 -4.29
N ALA A 11 -31.92 3.41 -3.08
CA ALA A 11 -30.77 4.29 -2.90
C ALA A 11 -29.59 3.75 -3.74
N PRO A 12 -28.85 4.61 -4.45
CA PRO A 12 -27.72 4.15 -5.25
C PRO A 12 -26.71 3.48 -4.33
N ALA A 13 -26.19 2.33 -4.74
CA ALA A 13 -25.12 1.62 -4.08
C ALA A 13 -23.82 2.45 -4.13
N SER A 14 -23.71 3.47 -3.29
CA SER A 14 -22.43 4.02 -2.88
C SER A 14 -21.67 2.85 -2.26
N ALA A 15 -20.59 2.43 -2.91
CA ALA A 15 -19.63 1.44 -2.45
C ALA A 15 -19.59 1.39 -0.92
N GLN A 16 -20.02 0.28 -0.29
CA GLN A 16 -20.10 0.15 1.18
C GLN A 16 -18.86 0.79 1.81
N GLU A 17 -19.05 1.96 2.41
CA GLU A 17 -17.98 2.64 3.11
C GLU A 17 -17.53 1.71 4.24
N LEU A 18 -16.22 1.56 4.42
CA LEU A 18 -15.70 0.74 5.49
C LEU A 18 -16.26 1.24 6.82
N SER A 19 -16.83 0.34 7.62
CA SER A 19 -17.36 0.71 8.93
C SER A 19 -16.25 1.35 9.76
N GLU A 20 -16.62 2.30 10.61
CA GLU A 20 -15.66 2.97 11.49
C GLU A 20 -14.89 1.96 12.34
N LYS A 21 -15.60 0.96 12.88
CA LYS A 21 -14.99 -0.13 13.66
C LYS A 21 -13.92 -0.87 12.85
N ALA A 22 -14.21 -1.28 11.62
CA ALA A 22 -13.24 -1.96 10.77
C ALA A 22 -12.03 -1.06 10.44
N THR A 23 -12.29 0.22 10.17
CA THR A 23 -11.24 1.22 9.90
C THR A 23 -10.29 1.34 11.10
N ARG A 24 -10.83 1.52 12.31
CA ARG A 24 -10.06 1.61 13.56
C ARG A 24 -9.25 0.34 13.82
N THR A 25 -9.82 -0.83 13.54
CA THR A 25 -9.09 -2.11 13.68
C THR A 25 -7.87 -2.18 12.76
N PHE A 26 -7.99 -1.79 11.48
CA PHE A 26 -6.82 -1.72 10.59
C PHE A 26 -5.79 -0.70 11.06
N MET A 27 -6.25 0.45 11.57
CA MET A 27 -5.36 1.47 12.12
C MET A 27 -4.59 0.99 13.36
N GLU A 28 -5.23 0.19 14.22
CA GLU A 28 -4.61 -0.45 15.38
C GLU A 28 -3.52 -1.42 14.95
N TYR A 29 -3.84 -2.36 14.05
CA TYR A 29 -2.86 -3.32 13.53
C TYR A 29 -1.72 -2.64 12.78
N SER A 30 -2.00 -1.55 12.08
CA SER A 30 -0.95 -0.75 11.46
C SER A 30 -0.04 -0.10 12.50
N TRP A 31 -0.61 0.40 13.60
CA TRP A 31 0.16 1.03 14.66
C TRP A 31 1.11 0.06 15.34
N THR A 32 0.65 -1.15 15.66
CA THR A 32 1.50 -2.18 16.27
C THR A 32 2.68 -2.55 15.36
N LEU A 33 2.46 -2.65 14.05
CA LEU A 33 3.47 -2.97 13.05
C LEU A 33 4.35 -1.79 12.60
N THR A 34 4.00 -0.55 12.96
CA THR A 34 4.82 0.62 12.61
C THR A 34 6.14 0.58 13.39
N PRO A 35 7.31 0.54 12.75
CA PRO A 35 8.59 0.51 13.47
C PRO A 35 8.87 1.86 14.15
N GLU A 36 9.69 1.86 15.20
CA GLU A 36 10.17 3.11 15.85
C GLU A 36 11.14 3.90 14.96
N ARG A 37 11.77 3.22 14.00
CA ARG A 37 12.76 3.78 13.09
C ARG A 37 12.47 3.31 11.68
N PHE A 38 12.39 4.24 10.74
CA PHE A 38 12.23 3.96 9.32
C PHE A 38 13.32 4.65 8.52
N THR A 39 14.14 3.89 7.80
CA THR A 39 15.18 4.42 6.92
C THR A 39 14.72 4.35 5.47
N LYS A 40 14.64 5.53 4.83
CA LYS A 40 14.29 5.66 3.42
C LYS A 40 15.43 5.14 2.52
N PRO A 41 15.16 4.84 1.24
CA PRO A 41 16.21 4.47 0.27
C PRO A 41 17.30 5.54 0.06
N ASN A 42 17.01 6.82 0.35
CA ASN A 42 17.98 7.90 0.27
C ASN A 42 18.90 8.00 1.52
N GLY A 43 18.77 7.09 2.48
CA GLY A 43 19.55 7.05 3.73
C GLY A 43 18.99 7.91 4.87
N GLU A 44 17.97 8.73 4.61
CA GLU A 44 17.31 9.52 5.65
C GLU A 44 16.53 8.62 6.61
N THR A 45 16.72 8.82 7.91
CA THR A 45 16.04 8.05 8.95
C THR A 45 15.00 8.89 9.66
N ILE A 46 13.76 8.42 9.66
CA ILE A 46 12.64 8.98 10.40
C ILE A 46 12.49 8.20 11.70
N LEU A 47 12.48 8.91 12.82
CA LEU A 47 12.10 8.37 14.12
C LEU A 47 10.60 8.58 14.32
N ILE A 48 9.90 7.51 14.70
CA ILE A 48 8.47 7.52 15.00
C ILE A 48 8.31 7.49 16.51
N ASP A 49 7.68 8.52 17.05
CA ASP A 49 7.39 8.59 18.48
C ASP A 49 6.16 7.72 18.80
N LYS A 50 6.41 6.51 19.29
CA LYS A 50 5.37 5.54 19.68
C LYS A 50 4.58 5.96 20.93
N SER A 51 5.03 6.99 21.65
CA SER A 51 4.26 7.57 22.77
C SER A 51 3.22 8.59 22.29
N LYS A 52 3.39 9.13 21.08
CA LYS A 52 2.55 10.19 20.50
C LYS A 52 1.68 9.68 19.36
N ARG A 53 0.92 8.61 19.63
CA ARG A 53 0.07 7.95 18.63
C ARG A 53 -0.83 8.92 17.87
N ASP A 54 -1.51 9.82 18.56
CA ASP A 54 -2.48 10.74 17.95
C ASP A 54 -1.83 11.78 17.02
N GLU A 55 -0.53 12.06 17.19
CA GLU A 55 0.23 12.95 16.29
C GLU A 55 0.70 12.21 15.02
N VAL A 56 0.80 10.88 15.07
CA VAL A 56 1.30 10.03 13.97
C VAL A 56 0.16 9.41 13.15
N GLN A 57 -0.95 9.05 13.78
CA GLN A 57 -2.09 8.49 13.07
C GLN A 57 -2.79 9.56 12.22
N VAL A 58 -3.31 9.13 11.07
CA VAL A 58 -4.10 9.98 10.19
C VAL A 58 -5.59 9.93 10.58
N PRO A 59 -6.40 10.95 10.23
CA PRO A 59 -7.84 10.94 10.43
C PRO A 59 -8.53 9.73 9.77
N LEU A 60 -9.71 9.36 10.28
CA LEU A 60 -10.45 8.17 9.82
C LEU A 60 -10.75 8.19 8.33
N GLU A 61 -11.08 9.35 7.78
CA GLU A 61 -11.44 9.54 6.38
C GLU A 61 -10.25 9.22 5.47
N VAL A 62 -9.05 9.64 5.89
CA VAL A 62 -7.79 9.33 5.22
C VAL A 62 -7.47 7.85 5.36
N ALA A 63 -7.64 7.29 6.57
CA ALA A 63 -7.44 5.86 6.79
C ALA A 63 -8.37 4.99 5.91
N ARG A 64 -9.64 5.37 5.73
CA ARG A 64 -10.58 4.68 4.84
C ARG A 64 -10.09 4.67 3.39
N GLU A 65 -9.52 5.77 2.91
CA GLU A 65 -8.93 5.85 1.57
C GLU A 65 -7.71 4.94 1.43
N VAL A 66 -6.78 5.01 2.39
CA VAL A 66 -5.57 4.18 2.44
C VAL A 66 -5.94 2.70 2.46
N ILE A 67 -6.94 2.29 3.27
CA ILE A 67 -7.41 0.90 3.34
C ILE A 67 -8.06 0.48 2.01
N ARG A 68 -8.82 1.35 1.35
CA ARG A 68 -9.39 1.06 0.03
C ARG A 68 -8.29 0.80 -1.00
N ALA A 69 -7.25 1.65 -1.04
CA ALA A 69 -6.09 1.45 -1.90
C ALA A 69 -5.32 0.17 -1.54
N GLY A 70 -5.19 -0.15 -0.25
CA GLY A 70 -4.61 -1.41 0.23
C GLY A 70 -5.39 -2.63 -0.24
N ARG A 71 -6.72 -2.60 -0.19
CA ARG A 71 -7.59 -3.68 -0.70
C ARG A 71 -7.41 -3.91 -2.20
N LEU A 72 -7.33 -2.85 -3.00
CA LEU A 72 -7.03 -2.95 -4.44
C LEU A 72 -5.66 -3.58 -4.69
N SER A 73 -4.66 -3.20 -3.89
CA SER A 73 -3.31 -3.75 -3.97
C SER A 73 -3.27 -5.23 -3.59
N ALA A 74 -4.05 -5.65 -2.58
CA ALA A 74 -4.18 -7.05 -2.19
C ALA A 74 -4.81 -7.89 -3.31
N HIS A 75 -5.86 -7.38 -3.97
CA HIS A 75 -6.46 -8.06 -5.12
C HIS A 75 -5.48 -8.16 -6.30
N ALA A 76 -4.73 -7.09 -6.60
CA ALA A 76 -3.69 -7.13 -7.63
C ALA A 76 -2.61 -8.17 -7.31
N GLN A 77 -2.15 -8.22 -6.05
CA GLN A 77 -1.17 -9.21 -5.61
C GLN A 77 -1.71 -10.64 -5.78
N ALA A 78 -2.95 -10.90 -5.35
CA ALA A 78 -3.59 -12.21 -5.50
C ALA A 78 -3.72 -12.62 -6.98
N CYS A 79 -3.97 -11.66 -7.87
CA CYS A 79 -4.09 -11.90 -9.31
C CYS A 79 -2.76 -11.88 -10.08
N GLY A 80 -1.62 -11.69 -9.43
CA GLY A 80 -0.31 -11.61 -10.09
C GLY A 80 -0.10 -10.34 -10.94
N LEU A 81 -0.79 -9.26 -10.59
CA LEU A 81 -0.77 -7.96 -11.29
C LEU A 81 0.20 -7.00 -10.60
N ALA A 82 1.50 -7.33 -10.64
CA ALA A 82 2.53 -6.59 -9.90
C ALA A 82 2.67 -5.13 -10.34
N LYS A 83 2.52 -4.84 -11.64
CA LYS A 83 2.59 -3.48 -12.17
C LYS A 83 1.44 -2.63 -11.60
N GLU A 84 0.22 -3.15 -11.66
CA GLU A 84 -0.97 -2.45 -11.18
C GLU A 84 -0.95 -2.27 -9.66
N GLN A 85 -0.43 -3.25 -8.91
CA GLN A 85 -0.18 -3.09 -7.47
C GLN A 85 0.78 -1.91 -7.21
N GLY A 86 1.88 -1.84 -7.95
CA GLY A 86 2.86 -0.75 -7.86
C GLY A 86 2.27 0.61 -8.22
N ASP A 87 1.57 0.70 -9.35
CA ASP A 87 0.92 1.92 -9.82
C ASP A 87 -0.11 2.44 -8.80
N ASN A 88 -0.94 1.53 -8.25
CA ASN A 88 -1.93 1.87 -7.23
C ASN A 88 -1.26 2.45 -5.96
N HIS A 89 -0.22 1.79 -5.45
CA HIS A 89 0.51 2.26 -4.27
C HIS A 89 1.22 3.59 -4.52
N ASN A 90 1.90 3.74 -5.66
CA ASN A 90 2.58 4.97 -6.05
C ASN A 90 1.61 6.15 -6.16
N SER A 91 0.40 5.89 -6.69
CA SER A 91 -0.66 6.89 -6.81
C SER A 91 -1.17 7.35 -5.44
N LEU A 92 -1.36 6.43 -4.50
CA LEU A 92 -1.70 6.75 -3.11
C LEU A 92 -0.60 7.62 -2.48
N MET A 93 0.65 7.14 -2.50
CA MET A 93 1.74 7.84 -1.83
C MET A 93 2.01 9.22 -2.43
N ARG A 94 1.93 9.37 -3.75
CA ARG A 94 2.11 10.67 -4.43
C ARG A 94 1.09 11.69 -3.97
N ARG A 95 -0.20 11.33 -3.82
CA ARG A 95 -1.25 12.24 -3.31
C ARG A 95 -0.88 12.82 -1.95
N HIS A 96 -0.46 11.95 -1.03
CA HIS A 96 -0.14 12.38 0.32
C HIS A 96 1.14 13.21 0.36
N LEU A 97 2.18 12.81 -0.38
CA LEU A 97 3.43 13.57 -0.49
C LEU A 97 3.21 14.96 -1.11
N ASP A 98 2.51 15.03 -2.23
CA ASP A 98 2.28 16.28 -2.97
C ASP A 98 1.34 17.23 -2.22
N SER A 99 0.47 16.70 -1.35
CA SER A 99 -0.40 17.52 -0.51
C SER A 99 0.39 18.41 0.46
N LYS A 100 1.62 18.01 0.85
CA LYS A 100 2.47 18.69 1.85
C LYS A 100 1.79 18.93 3.21
N ARG A 101 0.68 18.23 3.49
CA ARG A 101 -0.11 18.37 4.72
C ARG A 101 0.30 17.41 5.83
N TRP A 102 1.08 16.39 5.50
CA TRP A 102 1.42 15.30 6.41
C TRP A 102 2.87 15.43 6.90
N SER A 103 3.08 15.16 8.19
CA SER A 103 4.42 15.04 8.74
C SER A 103 5.15 13.82 8.17
N PRO A 104 6.50 13.77 8.23
CA PRO A 104 7.25 12.58 7.84
C PRO A 104 6.80 11.30 8.56
N GLN A 105 6.43 11.39 9.85
CA GLN A 105 5.91 10.26 10.63
C GLN A 105 4.55 9.79 10.10
N GLN A 106 3.65 10.73 9.76
CA GLN A 106 2.35 10.41 9.17
C GLN A 106 2.49 9.77 7.78
N ILE A 107 3.45 10.20 6.97
CA ILE A 107 3.75 9.56 5.68
C ILE A 107 4.21 8.11 5.87
N VAL A 108 5.07 7.85 6.86
CA VAL A 108 5.47 6.47 7.19
C VAL A 108 4.27 5.66 7.67
N TYR A 109 3.42 6.24 8.52
CA TYR A 109 2.21 5.56 8.99
C TYR A 109 1.23 5.24 7.87
N ILE A 110 1.01 6.15 6.90
CA ILE A 110 0.18 5.91 5.71
C ILE A 110 0.70 4.73 4.91
N ASN A 111 2.01 4.70 4.65
CA ASN A 111 2.65 3.58 3.96
C ASN A 111 2.47 2.27 4.75
N GLN A 112 2.68 2.31 6.06
CA GLN A 112 2.51 1.14 6.91
C GLN A 112 1.06 0.63 6.94
N LEU A 113 0.07 1.53 6.98
CA LEU A 113 -1.34 1.17 6.96
C LEU A 113 -1.71 0.47 5.66
N HIS A 114 -1.22 0.97 4.53
CA HIS A 114 -1.38 0.30 3.25
C HIS A 114 -0.77 -1.11 3.26
N LEU A 115 0.50 -1.24 3.69
CA LEU A 115 1.20 -2.52 3.75
C LEU A 115 0.50 -3.52 4.69
N THR A 116 0.06 -3.08 5.86
CA THR A 116 -0.68 -3.91 6.82
C THR A 116 -1.96 -4.46 6.22
N VAL A 117 -2.72 -3.64 5.48
CA VAL A 117 -3.93 -4.09 4.78
C VAL A 117 -3.59 -5.14 3.73
N VAL A 118 -2.55 -4.93 2.91
CA VAL A 118 -2.13 -5.90 1.90
C VAL A 118 -1.70 -7.22 2.56
N MET A 119 -0.89 -7.16 3.61
CA MET A 119 -0.38 -8.34 4.29
C MET A 119 -1.48 -9.14 4.99
N LEU A 120 -2.43 -8.47 5.66
CA LEU A 120 -3.59 -9.13 6.28
C LEU A 120 -4.46 -9.84 5.23
N LEU A 121 -4.76 -9.18 4.12
CA LEU A 121 -5.66 -9.72 3.09
C LEU A 121 -5.00 -10.77 2.19
N THR A 122 -3.67 -10.83 2.15
CA THR A 122 -2.92 -11.83 1.38
C THR A 122 -2.37 -12.96 2.24
N GLY A 123 -2.74 -13.02 3.52
CA GLY A 123 -2.37 -14.11 4.43
C GLY A 123 -0.89 -14.10 4.84
N ARG A 124 -0.22 -12.94 4.76
CA ARG A 124 1.17 -12.76 5.25
C ARG A 124 1.22 -12.42 6.75
N ILE A 125 0.08 -12.18 7.38
CA ILE A 125 -0.05 -11.93 8.81
C ILE A 125 -1.08 -12.89 9.38
N LYS A 126 -0.75 -13.56 10.48
CA LYS A 126 -1.68 -14.33 11.31
C LYS A 126 -2.04 -13.51 12.54
N LEU A 127 -3.34 -13.35 12.79
CA LEU A 127 -3.82 -12.81 14.07
C LEU A 127 -3.85 -13.97 15.06
N VAL A 128 -2.96 -13.96 16.04
CA VAL A 128 -2.92 -14.96 17.12
C VAL A 128 -3.64 -14.35 18.31
N GLU A 129 -4.66 -15.04 18.84
CA GLU A 129 -5.30 -14.63 20.08
C GLU A 129 -4.34 -14.91 21.23
N LYS A 130 -4.03 -13.87 22.03
CA LYS A 130 -3.31 -14.05 23.29
C LYS A 130 -4.30 -14.69 24.27
N GLY A 131 -3.83 -15.68 25.03
CA GLY A 131 -4.63 -16.69 25.71
C GLY A 131 -5.82 -16.20 26.56
N GLU A 132 -6.75 -17.14 26.78
CA GLU A 132 -8.02 -17.06 27.53
C GLU A 132 -8.03 -15.99 28.65
N GLY A 133 -8.48 -14.79 28.28
CA GLY A 133 -8.78 -13.69 29.17
C GLY A 133 -9.62 -12.70 28.40
N GLU A 134 -10.78 -12.34 28.95
CA GLU A 134 -11.79 -11.48 28.34
C GLU A 134 -11.20 -10.09 28.00
N GLY A 135 -10.63 -9.95 26.80
CA GLY A 135 -9.97 -8.74 26.33
C GLY A 135 -9.49 -8.89 24.89
N THR A 136 -9.82 -7.94 24.02
CA THR A 136 -9.61 -7.96 22.57
C THR A 136 -8.15 -7.75 22.13
N ASP A 137 -7.18 -8.40 22.76
CA ASP A 137 -5.75 -8.26 22.41
C ASP A 137 -5.31 -9.39 21.49
N LYS A 138 -5.61 -9.23 20.19
CA LYS A 138 -5.09 -10.11 19.13
C LYS A 138 -3.68 -9.67 18.77
N GLU A 139 -2.70 -10.54 18.96
CA GLU A 139 -1.31 -10.31 18.58
C GLU A 139 -1.13 -10.49 17.06
N VAL A 140 -0.47 -9.52 16.44
CA VAL A 140 -0.25 -9.49 14.99
C VAL A 140 1.10 -10.14 14.69
N VAL A 141 1.07 -11.41 14.27
CA VAL A 141 2.29 -12.16 13.94
C VAL A 141 2.48 -12.15 12.42
N VAL A 142 3.62 -11.63 11.95
CA VAL A 142 4.00 -11.71 10.53
C VAL A 142 4.48 -13.12 10.23
N ALA A 143 3.87 -13.79 9.25
CA ALA A 143 4.33 -15.09 8.79
C ALA A 143 5.56 -14.92 7.89
N GLU A 144 6.60 -15.75 8.09
CA GLU A 144 7.80 -15.74 7.24
C GLU A 144 7.50 -16.07 5.78
N GLU A 145 6.49 -16.92 5.54
CA GLU A 145 6.02 -17.24 4.20
C GLU A 145 4.58 -16.77 4.02
N ALA A 146 4.33 -16.07 2.90
CA ALA A 146 2.97 -15.84 2.45
C ALA A 146 2.29 -17.20 2.27
N GLN A 147 1.10 -17.40 2.85
CA GLN A 147 0.27 -18.52 2.44
C GLN A 147 0.15 -18.44 0.92
N LYS A 148 0.56 -19.51 0.23
CA LYS A 148 0.44 -19.64 -1.22
C LYS A 148 -1.04 -19.65 -1.57
N ASN A 149 -1.65 -18.47 -1.62
CA ASN A 149 -2.93 -18.26 -2.25
C ASN A 149 -2.68 -18.46 -3.74
N ASN A 150 -2.75 -19.72 -4.16
CA ASN A 150 -2.80 -20.19 -5.54
C ASN A 150 -4.12 -19.77 -6.21
N GLN A 151 -4.65 -18.59 -5.86
CA GLN A 151 -5.88 -18.08 -6.42
C GLN A 151 -5.53 -17.52 -7.80
N THR A 152 -5.50 -18.39 -8.80
CA THR A 152 -5.34 -18.02 -10.20
C THR A 152 -6.58 -17.24 -10.64
N CYS A 153 -6.48 -15.92 -10.67
CA CYS A 153 -7.55 -15.08 -11.20
C CYS A 153 -7.78 -15.37 -12.69
N SER A 154 -9.06 -15.46 -13.10
CA SER A 154 -9.46 -15.52 -14.51
C SER A 154 -9.07 -14.24 -15.27
N ALA A 155 -9.13 -14.27 -16.60
CA ALA A 155 -8.87 -13.09 -17.42
C ALA A 155 -9.83 -11.94 -17.07
N GLU A 156 -11.11 -12.25 -16.90
CA GLU A 156 -12.16 -11.30 -16.53
C GLU A 156 -11.92 -10.70 -15.15
N GLN A 157 -11.46 -11.52 -14.19
CA GLN A 157 -11.10 -11.04 -12.85
C GLN A 157 -9.90 -10.09 -12.90
N LYS A 158 -8.88 -10.45 -13.68
CA LYS A 158 -7.70 -9.59 -13.88
C LYS A 158 -8.07 -8.25 -14.51
N GLU A 159 -8.86 -8.26 -15.57
CA GLU A 159 -9.31 -7.02 -16.22
C GLU A 159 -10.15 -6.16 -15.27
N LYS A 160 -11.05 -6.75 -14.49
CA LYS A 160 -11.81 -5.99 -13.48
C LYS A 160 -10.91 -5.35 -12.43
N VAL A 161 -9.86 -6.05 -11.97
CA VAL A 161 -8.90 -5.48 -11.02
C VAL A 161 -8.11 -4.33 -11.65
N LYS A 162 -7.66 -4.49 -12.90
CA LYS A 162 -7.00 -3.42 -13.66
C LYS A 162 -7.90 -2.19 -13.81
N GLU A 163 -9.16 -2.37 -14.17
CA GLU A 163 -10.13 -1.27 -14.30
C GLU A 163 -10.34 -0.51 -12.99
N MET A 164 -10.52 -1.23 -11.87
CA MET A 164 -10.68 -0.60 -10.56
C MET A 164 -9.44 0.20 -10.15
N ILE A 165 -8.24 -0.34 -10.41
CA ILE A 165 -6.98 0.35 -10.14
C ILE A 165 -6.81 1.55 -11.07
N ALA A 166 -7.09 1.40 -12.37
CA ALA A 166 -7.00 2.49 -13.33
C ALA A 166 -7.96 3.64 -12.96
N ALA A 167 -9.19 3.32 -12.53
CA ALA A 167 -10.14 4.30 -12.03
C ALA A 167 -9.63 5.01 -10.77
N TYR A 168 -9.06 4.25 -9.80
CA TYR A 168 -8.45 4.84 -8.63
C TYR A 168 -7.27 5.74 -9.00
N VAL A 169 -6.31 5.28 -9.78
CA VAL A 169 -5.13 6.05 -10.24
C VAL A 169 -5.56 7.31 -10.98
N LYS A 170 -6.54 7.23 -11.88
CA LYS A 170 -7.08 8.38 -12.63
C LYS A 170 -7.69 9.45 -11.73
N SER A 171 -8.22 9.10 -10.57
CA SER A 171 -8.73 10.08 -9.59
C SER A 171 -7.61 10.87 -8.88
N GLY A 172 -6.34 10.54 -9.12
CA GLY A 172 -5.18 11.15 -8.46
C GLY A 172 -4.30 11.99 -9.35
N PRO A 173 -3.24 12.58 -8.77
CA PRO A 173 -2.13 13.16 -9.50
C PRO A 173 -1.62 12.16 -10.53
N ALA A 174 -1.39 12.63 -11.75
CA ALA A 174 -0.94 11.79 -12.84
C ALA A 174 0.32 11.01 -12.43
N LEU A 175 0.28 9.69 -12.65
CA LEU A 175 1.50 8.91 -12.56
C LEU A 175 2.36 9.26 -13.77
N ALA A 176 3.51 9.93 -13.56
CA ALA A 176 4.52 9.97 -14.61
C ALA A 176 4.89 8.52 -14.91
N SER A 177 4.51 8.02 -16.09
CA SER A 177 4.89 6.69 -16.55
C SER A 177 6.41 6.59 -16.49
N SER A 178 6.91 5.63 -15.72
CA SER A 178 8.32 5.24 -15.79
C SER A 178 8.60 4.45 -17.08
N ASP A 179 8.10 4.94 -18.22
CA ASP A 179 8.63 4.59 -19.53
C ASP A 179 9.73 5.59 -19.84
N LYS A 180 10.83 5.48 -19.07
CA LYS A 180 12.09 6.02 -19.55
C LYS A 180 12.64 4.95 -20.50
N PRO A 181 12.73 5.19 -21.82
CA PRO A 181 13.48 4.29 -22.67
C PRO A 181 14.89 4.23 -22.08
N ALA A 182 15.43 3.02 -21.90
CA ALA A 182 16.84 2.83 -21.66
C ALA A 182 17.58 3.55 -22.79
N THR A 183 18.01 4.78 -22.51
CA THR A 183 18.65 5.62 -23.49
C THR A 183 20.08 5.10 -23.56
N GLY A 184 20.33 4.34 -24.62
CA GLY A 184 21.61 4.28 -25.32
C GLY A 184 22.81 3.95 -24.45
N SER A 185 23.17 2.65 -24.48
CA SER A 185 24.53 2.19 -24.75
C SER A 185 25.50 3.34 -25.05
N ALA A 186 26.33 3.71 -24.07
CA ALA A 186 27.49 4.54 -24.31
C ALA A 186 28.46 3.72 -25.17
N ALA A 187 28.46 4.03 -26.46
CA ALA A 187 29.39 3.53 -27.43
C ALA A 187 30.83 3.71 -26.90
N ALA A 188 31.55 2.61 -26.85
CA ALA A 188 33.00 2.60 -26.81
C ALA A 188 33.53 3.47 -27.96
N THR A 189 34.31 4.50 -27.64
CA THR A 189 35.25 5.09 -28.59
C THR A 189 36.53 5.33 -27.81
N GLY A 190 37.57 4.60 -28.23
CA GLY A 190 38.80 4.41 -27.48
C GLY A 190 39.64 5.67 -27.33
N SER A 191 40.49 5.64 -26.31
CA SER A 191 41.75 6.36 -26.35
C SER A 191 42.80 5.49 -25.68
N THR A 192 43.63 4.87 -26.51
CA THR A 192 44.83 4.14 -26.12
C THR A 192 45.84 5.12 -25.54
N THR A 193 46.14 5.01 -24.25
CA THR A 193 47.42 5.51 -23.71
C THR A 193 48.07 4.40 -22.90
N VAL A 194 49.07 3.80 -23.54
CA VAL A 194 50.00 2.83 -22.96
C VAL A 194 50.81 3.53 -21.86
N VAL A 195 50.79 2.98 -20.64
CA VAL A 195 51.81 3.27 -19.61
C VAL A 195 52.73 2.06 -19.53
N PRO A 196 54.05 2.20 -19.79
CA PRO A 196 54.97 1.09 -19.75
C PRO A 196 55.32 0.70 -18.31
N LYS A 197 55.39 -0.61 -18.11
CA LYS A 197 55.89 -1.31 -16.93
C LYS A 197 57.42 -1.26 -16.96
N THR A 198 58.06 -0.47 -16.09
CA THR A 198 59.49 -0.60 -15.81
C THR A 198 59.70 -1.67 -14.76
N THR A 199 60.55 -2.63 -15.11
CA THR A 199 60.97 -3.76 -14.28
C THR A 199 62.39 -3.45 -13.77
N ALA A 200 62.66 -3.82 -12.51
CA ALA A 200 63.94 -4.18 -11.90
C ALA A 200 65.23 -3.38 -12.23
N GLU A 201 65.85 -2.86 -11.16
CA GLU A 201 67.19 -3.32 -10.73
C GLU A 201 67.27 -3.25 -9.20
#